data_AF-A0A8J7LH37-F1
#
_entry.id   AF-A0A8J7LH37-F1
#
_cell.length_a   1.000
_cell.length_b   1.000
_cell.length_c   1.000
_cell.angle_alpha   90.00
_cell.angle_beta   90.00
_cell.angle_gamma   90.00
#
_symmetry.space_group_name_H-M   'P 1'
#
loop_
_entity.id
_entity.type
_entity.pdbx_description
1 polymer ?
#
loop_
_entity_poly.entity_id
_entity_poly.type
_entity_poly.pdbx_seq_one_letter_code
_entity_poly.pdbx_strand_id
1 'polypeptide(L)'
;MAETTQLQVQELARFAQEQQFNEQYRQYFGDVWDEAGVKDISQMTTQDAQQTLKVLADSEASPQFIKSLLAQAAVDGAPPQVLEYFLSSDIDCDGRTLAQEIFQDGTNPLESDTPQFSSKAQVLSPSPQPGLEWEI
;
A
#
# COMPACT_ATOMS: atom_id res chain seq x y z
N MET A 1 15.23 0.72 -11.97
CA MET A 1 14.02 0.37 -11.19
C MET A 1 13.89 -1.14 -10.97
N ALA A 2 14.22 -2.00 -11.95
CA ALA A 2 14.14 -3.47 -11.79
C ALA A 2 15.05 -4.09 -10.70
N GLU A 3 16.22 -3.52 -10.42
CA GLU A 3 17.11 -4.03 -9.35
C GLU A 3 16.50 -3.90 -7.95
N THR A 4 15.81 -2.79 -7.67
CA THR A 4 15.18 -2.55 -6.37
C THR A 4 14.00 -3.49 -6.14
N THR A 5 13.22 -3.78 -7.18
CA THR A 5 12.06 -4.65 -7.07
C THR A 5 12.46 -6.12 -6.90
N GLN A 6 13.54 -6.58 -7.56
CA GLN A 6 14.09 -7.91 -7.30
C GLN A 6 14.60 -8.10 -5.86
N LEU A 7 15.18 -7.05 -5.27
CA LEU A 7 15.59 -7.07 -3.86
C LEU A 7 14.37 -7.18 -2.95
N GLN A 8 13.32 -6.40 -3.19
CA GLN A 8 12.09 -6.43 -2.40
C GLN A 8 11.36 -7.78 -2.49
N VAL A 9 11.35 -8.43 -3.66
CA VAL A 9 10.82 -9.80 -3.81
C VAL A 9 11.65 -10.81 -3.01
N GLN A 10 12.98 -10.69 -3.00
CA GLN A 10 13.82 -11.51 -2.14
C GLN A 10 13.56 -11.26 -0.65
N GLU A 11 13.32 -10.01 -0.25
CA GLU A 11 12.99 -9.67 1.12
C GLU A 11 11.63 -10.25 1.55
N LEU A 12 10.63 -10.27 0.66
CA LEU A 12 9.36 -10.97 0.89
C LEU A 12 9.59 -12.48 1.13
N ALA A 13 10.38 -13.13 0.28
CA ALA A 13 10.69 -14.55 0.43
C ALA A 13 11.49 -14.86 1.70
N ARG A 14 12.40 -13.96 2.11
CA ARG A 14 13.12 -14.08 3.39
C ARG A 14 12.17 -13.90 4.56
N PHE A 15 11.35 -12.86 4.54
CA PHE A 15 10.35 -12.60 5.56
C PHE A 15 9.39 -13.79 5.71
N ALA A 16 8.97 -14.41 4.61
CA ALA A 16 8.12 -15.58 4.66
C ALA A 16 8.78 -16.77 5.39
N GLN A 17 10.08 -16.98 5.15
CA GLN A 17 10.84 -18.03 5.85
C GLN A 17 11.00 -17.71 7.34
N GLU A 18 11.24 -16.44 7.69
CA GLU A 18 11.39 -15.99 9.07
C GLU A 18 10.11 -16.12 9.88
N GLN A 19 8.95 -15.80 9.28
CA GLN A 19 7.64 -15.94 9.92
C GLN A 19 7.17 -17.39 10.04
N GLN A 20 7.93 -18.35 9.49
CA GLN A 20 7.55 -19.76 9.40
C GLN A 20 6.12 -19.92 8.86
N PHE A 21 5.80 -19.28 7.73
CA PHE A 21 4.49 -19.41 7.07
C PHE A 21 4.16 -20.88 6.87
N ASN A 22 3.35 -21.42 7.78
CA ASN A 22 2.93 -22.80 7.82
C ASN A 22 1.56 -22.95 7.14
N GLU A 23 1.03 -24.16 7.10
CA GLU A 23 -0.25 -24.43 6.43
C GLU A 23 -1.42 -23.62 7.01
N GLN A 24 -1.40 -23.24 8.30
CA GLN A 24 -2.46 -22.41 8.89
C GLN A 24 -2.46 -20.98 8.36
N TYR A 25 -1.28 -20.39 8.12
CA TYR A 25 -1.22 -19.08 7.49
C TYR A 25 -1.70 -19.10 6.03
N ARG A 26 -1.46 -20.20 5.30
CA ARG A 26 -1.98 -20.34 3.93
C ARG A 26 -3.50 -20.35 3.88
N GLN A 27 -4.15 -20.95 4.89
CA GLN A 27 -5.62 -20.91 4.98
C GLN A 27 -6.14 -19.51 5.31
N TYR A 28 -5.43 -18.76 6.15
CA TYR A 28 -5.83 -17.42 6.57
C TYR A 28 -5.89 -16.40 5.41
N PHE A 29 -5.09 -16.57 4.37
CA PHE A 29 -5.17 -15.73 3.16
C PHE A 29 -6.09 -16.30 2.08
N GLY A 30 -6.60 -17.52 2.26
CA GLY A 30 -7.43 -18.19 1.27
C GLY A 30 -8.67 -17.38 0.89
N ASP A 31 -9.31 -16.75 1.89
CA ASP A 31 -10.50 -15.91 1.67
C ASP A 31 -10.17 -14.71 0.76
N VAL A 32 -9.06 -14.01 1.01
CA VAL A 32 -8.63 -12.88 0.17
C VAL A 32 -8.37 -13.31 -1.27
N TRP A 33 -7.73 -14.46 -1.47
CA TRP A 33 -7.48 -14.98 -2.81
C TRP A 33 -8.77 -15.43 -3.51
N ASP A 34 -9.69 -16.07 -2.81
CA ASP A 34 -10.99 -16.48 -3.36
C ASP A 34 -11.83 -15.26 -3.76
N GLU A 35 -11.90 -14.24 -2.91
CA GLU A 35 -12.60 -12.97 -3.20
C GLU A 35 -11.96 -12.21 -4.35
N ALA A 36 -10.63 -12.29 -4.48
CA ALA A 36 -9.91 -11.73 -5.63
C ALA A 36 -10.07 -12.56 -6.92
N GLY A 37 -10.68 -13.75 -6.84
CA GLY A 37 -10.86 -14.67 -7.96
C GLY A 37 -9.62 -15.51 -8.30
N VAL A 38 -8.61 -15.52 -7.42
CA VAL A 38 -7.32 -16.18 -7.60
C VAL A 38 -7.39 -17.62 -7.13
N LYS A 39 -7.34 -18.55 -8.08
CA LYS A 39 -7.36 -20.01 -7.79
C LYS A 39 -5.98 -20.64 -7.75
N ASP A 40 -5.04 -20.08 -8.51
CA ASP A 40 -3.68 -20.56 -8.61
C ASP A 40 -2.73 -19.36 -8.60
N ILE A 41 -2.01 -19.21 -7.49
CA ILE A 41 -1.11 -18.08 -7.26
C ILE A 41 0.03 -18.06 -8.29
N SER A 42 0.50 -19.24 -8.73
CA SER A 42 1.59 -19.34 -9.70
C SER A 42 1.20 -18.88 -11.11
N GLN A 43 -0.10 -18.81 -11.40
CA GLN A 43 -0.65 -18.38 -12.68
C GLN A 43 -1.28 -16.98 -12.63
N MET A 44 -1.05 -16.21 -11.56
CA MET A 44 -1.62 -14.87 -11.43
C MET A 44 -1.22 -13.95 -12.58
N THR A 45 -2.13 -13.04 -12.87
CA THR A 45 -1.96 -11.93 -13.80
C THR A 45 -1.95 -10.59 -13.05
N THR A 46 -1.60 -9.51 -13.73
CA THR A 46 -1.71 -8.16 -13.16
C THR A 46 -3.16 -7.75 -12.91
N GLN A 47 -4.13 -8.34 -13.63
CA GLN A 47 -5.55 -8.11 -13.36
C GLN A 47 -5.96 -8.73 -12.01
N ASP A 48 -5.46 -9.92 -11.71
CA ASP A 48 -5.65 -10.57 -10.43
C ASP A 48 -5.04 -9.74 -9.29
N ALA A 49 -3.87 -9.15 -9.54
CA ALA A 49 -3.23 -8.25 -8.59
C ALA A 49 -4.09 -7.01 -8.31
N GLN A 50 -4.63 -6.36 -9.36
CA GLN A 50 -5.55 -5.22 -9.20
C GLN A 50 -6.79 -5.58 -8.39
N GLN A 51 -7.37 -6.76 -8.65
CA GLN A 51 -8.55 -7.19 -7.90
C GLN A 51 -8.21 -7.48 -6.44
N THR A 52 -7.07 -8.12 -6.18
CA THR A 52 -6.56 -8.36 -4.83
C THR A 52 -6.35 -7.05 -4.08
N LEU A 53 -5.74 -6.04 -4.71
CA LEU A 53 -5.55 -4.72 -4.11
C LEU A 53 -6.88 -4.06 -3.71
N LYS A 54 -7.93 -4.22 -4.52
CA LYS A 54 -9.27 -3.74 -4.16
C LYS A 54 -9.86 -4.47 -2.96
N VAL A 55 -9.71 -5.79 -2.89
CA VAL A 55 -10.17 -6.59 -1.74
C VAL A 55 -9.45 -6.15 -0.47
N LEU A 56 -8.13 -5.92 -0.55
CA LEU A 56 -7.34 -5.43 0.59
C LEU A 56 -7.78 -4.04 1.06
N ALA A 57 -8.06 -3.13 0.12
CA ALA A 57 -8.57 -1.81 0.42
C ALA A 57 -9.96 -1.85 1.07
N ASP A 58 -10.88 -2.65 0.52
CA ASP A 58 -12.25 -2.82 1.05
C ASP A 58 -12.27 -3.48 2.44
N SER A 59 -11.30 -4.36 2.69
CA SER A 59 -11.13 -5.05 3.97
C SER A 59 -10.35 -4.25 5.02
N GLU A 60 -9.91 -3.02 4.71
CA GLU A 60 -9.07 -2.18 5.58
C GLU A 60 -7.85 -2.95 6.13
N ALA A 61 -7.22 -3.75 5.26
CA ALA A 61 -6.16 -4.68 5.66
C ALA A 61 -4.94 -3.95 6.25
N SER A 62 -4.47 -4.41 7.41
CA SER A 62 -3.29 -3.81 8.05
C SER A 62 -2.01 -3.95 7.20
N PRO A 63 -1.00 -3.07 7.37
CA PRO A 63 0.23 -3.10 6.57
C PRO A 63 0.99 -4.43 6.73
N GLN A 64 0.99 -4.96 7.95
CA GLN A 64 1.60 -6.26 8.27
C GLN A 64 0.86 -7.42 7.59
N PHE A 65 -0.47 -7.34 7.50
CA PHE A 65 -1.28 -8.33 6.78
C PHE A 65 -0.94 -8.33 5.29
N ILE A 66 -0.89 -7.15 4.66
CA ILE A 66 -0.55 -7.01 3.23
C ILE A 66 0.86 -7.57 2.95
N LYS A 67 1.84 -7.21 3.77
CA LYS A 67 3.21 -7.75 3.67
C LYS A 67 3.24 -9.27 3.77
N SER A 68 2.46 -9.82 4.70
CA SER A 68 2.35 -11.27 4.93
C SER A 68 1.70 -11.99 3.75
N LEU A 69 0.64 -11.42 3.19
CA LEU A 69 -0.03 -11.92 1.98
C LEU A 69 0.93 -11.98 0.79
N LEU A 70 1.67 -10.90 0.53
CA LEU A 70 2.64 -10.84 -0.58
C LEU A 70 3.81 -11.80 -0.37
N ALA A 71 4.24 -11.98 0.88
CA ALA A 71 5.29 -12.94 1.22
C ALA A 71 4.84 -14.38 0.97
N GLN A 72 3.59 -14.70 1.32
CA GLN A 72 2.98 -15.99 1.00
C GLN A 72 2.83 -16.17 -0.51
N ALA A 73 2.39 -15.15 -1.26
CA ALA A 73 2.31 -15.20 -2.71
C ALA A 73 3.68 -15.49 -3.36
N ALA A 74 4.75 -14.88 -2.85
CA ALA A 74 6.12 -15.14 -3.32
C ALA A 74 6.56 -16.59 -3.06
N VAL A 75 6.21 -17.18 -1.91
CA VAL A 75 6.52 -18.58 -1.58
C VAL A 75 5.73 -19.57 -2.43
N ASP A 76 4.45 -19.29 -2.69
CA ASP A 76 3.58 -20.14 -3.51
C ASP A 76 3.77 -19.90 -5.03
N GLY A 77 4.80 -19.12 -5.41
CA GLY A 77 5.30 -19.06 -6.77
C GLY A 77 4.65 -18.02 -7.67
N ALA A 78 4.10 -16.94 -7.10
CA ALA A 78 3.55 -15.84 -7.87
C ALA A 78 4.55 -15.32 -8.92
N PRO A 79 4.09 -15.02 -10.15
CA PRO A 79 4.98 -14.50 -11.19
C PRO A 79 5.70 -13.22 -10.74
N PRO A 80 7.00 -13.06 -11.01
CA PRO A 80 7.76 -11.88 -10.58
C PRO A 80 7.10 -10.57 -10.99
N GLN A 81 6.66 -10.48 -12.24
CA GLN A 81 5.93 -9.32 -12.79
C GLN A 81 4.66 -8.93 -12.02
N VAL A 82 3.99 -9.91 -11.38
CA VAL A 82 2.81 -9.67 -10.55
C VAL A 82 3.21 -9.13 -9.18
N LEU A 83 4.24 -9.71 -8.56
CA LEU A 83 4.81 -9.19 -7.32
C LEU A 83 5.37 -7.78 -7.50
N GLU A 84 6.04 -7.53 -8.62
CA GLU A 84 6.52 -6.20 -9.00
C GLU A 84 5.36 -5.21 -9.16
N TYR A 85 4.24 -5.65 -9.74
CA TYR A 85 3.04 -4.84 -9.85
C TYR A 85 2.48 -4.46 -8.47
N PHE A 86 2.34 -5.42 -7.54
CA PHE A 86 1.92 -5.13 -6.17
C PHE A 86 2.84 -4.10 -5.50
N LEU A 87 4.16 -4.35 -5.53
CA LEU A 87 5.16 -3.53 -4.85
C LEU A 87 5.26 -2.10 -5.40
N SER A 88 4.97 -1.91 -6.68
CA SER A 88 4.98 -0.61 -7.35
C SER A 88 3.62 0.09 -7.36
N SER A 89 2.57 -0.56 -6.85
CA SER A 89 1.24 0.05 -6.77
C SER A 89 1.18 1.08 -5.64
N ASP A 90 0.50 2.17 -5.92
CA ASP A 90 0.13 3.23 -4.99
C ASP A 90 -1.40 3.12 -4.83
N ILE A 91 -1.85 2.52 -3.72
CA ILE A 91 -3.24 2.06 -3.56
C ILE A 91 -4.15 3.23 -3.20
N ASP A 92 -3.67 4.12 -2.34
CA ASP A 92 -4.40 5.26 -1.80
C ASP A 92 -4.08 6.57 -2.57
N CYS A 93 -3.17 6.51 -3.56
CA CYS A 93 -2.82 7.59 -4.48
C CYS A 93 -2.10 8.78 -3.81
N ASP A 94 -1.31 8.55 -2.76
CA ASP A 94 -0.54 9.59 -2.06
C ASP A 94 0.85 9.84 -2.68
N GLY A 95 1.24 9.05 -3.67
CA GLY A 95 2.52 9.13 -4.37
C GLY A 95 3.62 8.21 -3.79
N ARG A 96 3.30 7.37 -2.80
CA ARG A 96 4.18 6.32 -2.28
C ARG A 96 3.76 4.97 -2.81
N THR A 97 4.75 4.12 -3.13
CA THR A 97 4.44 2.75 -3.51
C THR A 97 4.31 1.86 -2.29
N LEU A 98 3.52 0.80 -2.41
CA LEU A 98 3.34 -0.21 -1.38
C LEU A 98 4.66 -0.69 -0.79
N ALA A 99 5.69 -0.88 -1.64
CA ALA A 99 7.01 -1.29 -1.18
C ALA A 99 7.76 -0.22 -0.36
N GLN A 100 7.56 1.07 -0.62
CA GLN A 100 8.11 2.12 0.23
C GLN A 100 7.44 2.08 1.60
N GLU A 101 6.13 1.94 1.63
CA GLU A 101 5.34 1.98 2.85
C GLU A 101 5.60 0.78 3.77
N ILE A 102 5.58 -0.45 3.23
CA ILE A 102 5.73 -1.67 4.05
C ILE A 102 7.18 -2.03 4.44
N PHE A 103 8.18 -1.48 3.73
CA PHE A 103 9.60 -1.78 3.98
C PHE A 103 10.41 -0.60 4.52
N GLN A 104 10.05 0.65 4.21
CA GLN A 104 10.86 1.83 4.55
C GLN A 104 10.14 2.71 5.57
N ASP A 105 8.91 3.13 5.28
CA ASP A 105 8.21 4.14 6.07
C ASP A 105 7.46 3.55 7.26
N GLY A 106 6.97 2.30 7.15
CA GLY A 106 6.12 1.67 8.17
C GLY A 106 4.72 2.29 8.26
N THR A 107 4.28 2.93 7.17
CA THR A 107 2.99 3.63 7.01
C THR A 107 1.88 2.68 6.59
N ASN A 108 0.63 3.18 6.58
CA ASN A 108 -0.51 2.38 6.15
C ASN A 108 -0.79 2.57 4.66
N PRO A 109 -0.54 1.56 3.79
CA PRO A 109 -0.70 1.72 2.35
C PRO A 109 -2.15 1.84 1.88
N LEU A 110 -3.11 1.82 2.79
CA LEU A 110 -4.54 2.04 2.50
C LEU A 110 -5.02 3.40 2.99
N GLU A 111 -4.19 4.17 3.68
CA GLU A 111 -4.53 5.48 4.23
C GLU A 111 -3.52 6.53 3.77
N SER A 112 -4.02 7.66 3.27
CA SER A 112 -3.11 8.72 2.82
C SER A 112 -2.34 9.34 3.97
N ASP A 113 -1.04 9.03 3.99
CA ASP A 113 -0.02 9.61 4.86
C ASP A 113 0.35 11.05 4.46
N THR A 114 -0.38 11.63 3.49
CA THR A 114 -0.34 13.07 3.25
C THR A 114 -0.45 13.80 4.59
N PRO A 115 0.51 14.68 4.94
CA PRO A 115 0.28 15.59 6.04
C PRO A 115 -1.00 16.31 5.66
N GLN A 116 -2.05 16.08 6.43
CA GLN A 116 -3.35 16.70 6.24
C GLN A 116 -3.02 18.15 5.97
N PHE A 117 -3.17 18.60 4.71
CA PHE A 117 -3.14 20.01 4.42
C PHE A 117 -4.39 20.49 5.14
N SER A 118 -4.22 20.81 6.42
CA SER A 118 -5.00 21.79 7.11
C SER A 118 -4.86 22.99 6.21
N SER A 119 -5.77 23.08 5.25
CA SER A 119 -6.30 24.31 4.74
C SER A 119 -6.92 25.01 5.93
N LYS A 120 -6.09 25.39 6.91
CA LYS A 120 -6.29 26.60 7.68
C LYS A 120 -6.22 27.66 6.62
N ALA A 121 -7.39 27.90 6.04
CA ALA A 121 -7.66 28.97 5.13
C ALA A 121 -6.84 30.15 5.64
N GLN A 122 -5.91 30.60 4.80
CA GLN A 122 -5.48 31.96 4.80
C GLN A 122 -6.75 32.80 4.60
N VAL A 123 -7.49 33.04 5.68
CA VAL A 123 -8.22 34.28 5.83
C VAL A 123 -7.19 35.25 6.41
N LEU A 124 -6.26 35.65 5.54
CA LEU A 124 -5.67 36.97 5.58
C LEU A 124 -6.83 37.95 5.33
N SER A 125 -7.63 38.21 6.36
CA SER A 125 -8.38 39.45 6.41
C SER A 125 -7.39 40.53 6.85
N PRO A 126 -7.05 41.51 6.00
CA PRO A 126 -6.38 42.70 6.49
C PRO A 126 -7.33 43.39 7.48
N SER A 127 -6.81 43.70 8.67
CA SER A 127 -7.46 44.59 9.63
C SER A 127 -7.97 45.85 8.93
N PRO A 128 -9.21 46.33 9.19
CA PRO A 128 -9.61 47.64 8.70
C PRO A 128 -8.72 48.69 9.38
N GLN A 129 -7.89 49.37 8.57
CA GLN A 129 -7.22 50.59 8.98
C GLN A 129 -8.31 51.60 9.38
N PRO A 130 -8.29 52.20 10.59
CA PRO A 130 -9.14 53.35 10.84
C PRO A 130 -8.64 54.50 9.96
N GLY A 131 -9.53 54.99 9.10
CA GLY A 131 -9.30 56.14 8.24
C GLY A 131 -8.85 57.33 9.07
N LEU A 132 -7.61 57.75 8.84
CA LEU A 132 -7.13 59.09 9.16
C LEU A 132 -7.76 60.05 8.14
N GLU A 133 -9.02 60.41 8.38
CA GLU A 133 -9.61 61.61 7.79
C GLU A 133 -9.16 62.79 8.66
N TRP A 134 -8.07 63.43 8.25
CA TRP A 134 -7.71 64.75 8.73
C TRP A 134 -8.52 65.78 7.93
N GLU A 135 -9.55 66.36 8.53
CA GLU A 135 -10.08 67.65 8.12
C GLU A 135 -10.38 68.49 9.39
N ILE A 136 -9.52 69.48 9.62
CA ILE A 136 -9.75 70.67 10.47
C ILE A 136 -9.39 71.89 9.65
#